data_AF-A0A166HGN0-F1
#
_entry.id   AF-A0A166HGN0-F1
#
_cell.length_a   1.000
_cell.length_b   1.000
_cell.length_c   1.000
_cell.angle_alpha   90.00
_cell.angle_beta   90.00
_cell.angle_gamma   90.00
#
_symmetry.space_group_name_H-M   'P 1'
#
loop_
_entity.id
_entity.type
_entity.pdbx_description
1 polymer ?
#
loop_
_entity_poly.entity_id
_entity_poly.type
_entity_poly.pdbx_seq_one_letter_code
_entity_poly.pdbx_strand_id
1 'polypeptide(L)'
;MTAFVIPNALQLTTRQNKYSFTSFLARDTTYDVIHNIWRLARPDVSSAGGGSTRASLEDVGGRPASERVRSASSNVAAPGSQKVTHCACGKNGEHYSEVASDTILPGTPEKVYTLMFASAFMKEFMREDQKLIDLQISDWEPASSDPKFLSRNMSYIKPLSGSLGPKQTKCELRDETVHFDFDDYVSTVTTTRTPDVPSGGVFAVKTRTCLTWAGNFATRVVVTTTVEWTGRSFIKSIIERSAIEGQKTYHADLEKHLKQYIAAHRSEFIPEGADESVLEPAAVAETAAPGTPSAGEALSPEDVRRKREQERSQRGLQWALDTFMGAYKVGKQSASGAIELLMDFWDNSSGTHILWILVFALLLSNVWTFLKMGKREEVGRRKAETRKLAEREQWIGDTVRILLQELRETPGSLPHVASSPTDSASSRKAEIAELLQSLDAIETRVARLKGTLDSLD
;
A
#
# COMPACT_ATOMS: atom_id res chain seq x y z
N MET A 1 -44.17 32.60 -6.28
CA MET A 1 -45.31 32.12 -7.11
C MET A 1 -44.86 31.19 -8.23
N THR A 2 -43.56 31.07 -8.55
CA THR A 2 -43.06 30.18 -9.63
C THR A 2 -42.99 28.70 -9.24
N ALA A 3 -42.69 28.36 -7.98
CA ALA A 3 -42.54 26.96 -7.55
C ALA A 3 -43.84 26.13 -7.53
N PHE A 4 -45.01 26.78 -7.58
CA PHE A 4 -46.31 26.09 -7.65
C PHE A 4 -46.71 25.69 -9.08
N VAL A 5 -46.04 26.25 -10.10
CA VAL A 5 -46.41 26.11 -11.52
C VAL A 5 -45.46 25.16 -12.27
N ILE A 6 -44.22 25.00 -11.79
CA ILE A 6 -43.20 24.18 -12.44
C ILE A 6 -42.95 22.91 -11.61
N PRO A 7 -43.24 21.70 -12.13
CA PRO A 7 -43.23 20.47 -11.34
C PRO A 7 -41.87 20.08 -10.73
N ASN A 8 -40.76 20.67 -11.18
CA ASN A 8 -39.40 20.41 -10.65
C ASN A 8 -38.73 21.65 -10.02
N ALA A 9 -39.53 22.60 -9.56
CA ALA A 9 -39.02 23.83 -8.96
C ALA A 9 -38.94 23.77 -7.44
N LEU A 10 -37.86 24.32 -6.88
CA LEU A 10 -37.70 24.59 -5.45
C LEU A 10 -37.40 26.06 -5.25
N GLN A 11 -37.97 26.65 -4.20
CA GLN A 11 -37.73 28.04 -3.84
C GLN A 11 -37.19 28.12 -2.41
N LEU A 12 -35.95 28.60 -2.28
CA LEU A 12 -35.32 28.86 -0.99
C LEU A 12 -35.47 30.33 -0.64
N THR A 13 -36.04 30.62 0.53
CA THR A 13 -36.24 31.99 0.99
C THR A 13 -35.43 32.18 2.26
N THR A 14 -34.43 33.06 2.22
CA THR A 14 -33.69 33.52 3.39
C THR A 14 -34.31 34.81 3.89
N ARG A 15 -33.81 35.35 5.02
CA ARG A 15 -34.31 36.64 5.56
C ARG A 15 -34.07 37.82 4.60
N GLN A 16 -33.10 37.68 3.70
CA GLN A 16 -32.62 38.76 2.84
C GLN A 16 -32.94 38.52 1.37
N ASN A 17 -32.94 37.26 0.91
CA ASN A 17 -33.02 36.92 -0.50
C ASN A 17 -33.94 35.72 -0.76
N LYS A 18 -34.38 35.63 -2.01
CA LYS A 18 -35.23 34.54 -2.50
C LYS A 18 -34.62 33.94 -3.75
N TYR A 19 -34.32 32.66 -3.67
CA TYR A 19 -33.71 31.88 -4.75
C TYR A 19 -34.75 30.91 -5.31
N SER A 20 -34.92 30.89 -6.63
CA SER A 20 -35.85 30.00 -7.32
C SER A 20 -35.07 29.13 -8.30
N PHE A 21 -35.17 27.83 -8.12
CA PHE A 21 -34.59 26.81 -8.99
C PHE A 21 -35.74 26.09 -9.68
N THR A 22 -35.64 25.82 -10.97
CA THR A 22 -36.79 25.33 -11.78
C THR A 22 -36.59 23.97 -12.42
N SER A 23 -35.41 23.36 -12.30
CA SER A 23 -35.05 22.13 -13.03
C SER A 23 -34.25 21.15 -12.17
N PHE A 24 -34.81 20.71 -11.04
CA PHE A 24 -34.21 19.61 -10.28
C PHE A 24 -34.53 18.25 -10.92
N LEU A 25 -33.50 17.41 -11.09
CA LEU A 25 -33.62 16.00 -11.53
C LEU A 25 -34.34 15.15 -10.47
N ALA A 26 -34.06 15.38 -9.18
CA ALA A 26 -34.65 14.70 -8.05
C ALA A 26 -35.12 15.73 -7.00
N ARG A 27 -36.20 16.46 -7.32
CA ARG A 27 -36.72 17.58 -6.52
C ARG A 27 -36.97 17.17 -5.06
N ASP A 28 -37.68 16.07 -4.85
CA ASP A 28 -38.16 15.66 -3.52
C ASP A 28 -37.01 15.19 -2.64
N THR A 29 -36.10 14.36 -3.18
CA THR A 29 -34.88 13.95 -2.47
C THR A 29 -34.01 15.15 -2.09
N THR A 30 -33.85 16.12 -3.00
CA THR A 30 -33.08 17.35 -2.71
C THR A 30 -33.76 18.18 -1.62
N TYR A 31 -35.09 18.30 -1.67
CA TYR A 31 -35.87 18.99 -0.63
C TYR A 31 -35.68 18.34 0.74
N ASP A 32 -35.79 17.02 0.81
CA ASP A 32 -35.64 16.28 2.06
C ASP A 32 -34.25 16.45 2.67
N VAL A 33 -33.19 16.39 1.86
CA VAL A 33 -31.81 16.62 2.31
C VAL A 33 -31.64 18.04 2.84
N ILE A 34 -32.07 19.06 2.08
CA ILE A 34 -31.97 20.47 2.50
C ILE A 34 -32.76 20.69 3.79
N HIS A 35 -33.96 20.13 3.90
CA HIS A 35 -34.82 20.26 5.07
C HIS A 35 -34.23 19.54 6.30
N ASN A 36 -33.61 18.38 6.11
CA ASN A 36 -32.94 17.65 7.19
C ASN A 36 -31.72 18.39 7.71
N ILE A 37 -30.85 18.91 6.82
CA ILE A 37 -29.71 19.74 7.20
C ILE A 37 -30.18 21.00 7.94
N TRP A 38 -31.26 21.64 7.46
CA TRP A 38 -31.82 22.82 8.11
C TRP A 38 -32.35 22.52 9.53
N ARG A 39 -32.99 21.36 9.74
CA ARG A 39 -33.44 20.90 11.07
C ARG A 39 -32.28 20.60 12.01
N LEU A 40 -31.20 20.01 11.51
CA LEU A 40 -29.99 19.72 12.30
C LEU A 40 -29.30 21.01 12.76
N ALA A 41 -29.25 22.03 11.89
CA ALA A 41 -28.67 23.33 12.23
C ALA A 41 -29.54 24.17 13.19
N ARG A 42 -30.81 23.79 13.43
CA ARG A 42 -31.71 24.49 14.36
C ARG A 42 -32.63 23.52 15.13
N PRO A 43 -32.14 22.90 16.21
CA PRO A 43 -32.94 21.99 17.03
C PRO A 43 -34.19 22.65 17.64
N ASP A 44 -34.10 23.96 17.94
CA ASP A 44 -35.07 24.71 18.74
C ASP A 44 -36.43 24.96 18.06
N VAL A 45 -36.50 24.82 16.73
CA VAL A 45 -37.75 25.04 15.97
C VAL A 45 -38.63 23.77 15.95
N SER A 46 -38.07 22.63 16.33
CA SER A 46 -38.74 21.32 16.26
C SER A 46 -39.86 21.13 17.29
N SER A 47 -40.01 22.04 18.27
CA SER A 47 -41.10 22.02 19.24
C SER A 47 -42.33 22.84 18.84
N ALA A 48 -42.35 23.43 17.63
CA ALA A 48 -43.52 24.14 17.11
C ALA A 48 -43.83 23.72 15.66
N GLY A 49 -44.64 22.67 15.51
CA GLY A 49 -45.38 22.41 14.28
C GLY A 49 -45.09 21.05 13.63
N GLY A 50 -45.77 20.02 14.11
CA GLY A 50 -45.96 18.80 13.33
C GLY A 50 -47.08 18.95 12.29
N GLY A 51 -47.02 18.11 11.25
CA GLY A 51 -48.18 17.67 10.49
C GLY A 51 -48.54 18.49 9.25
N SER A 52 -48.16 17.96 8.09
CA SER A 52 -48.83 18.26 6.82
C SER A 52 -50.28 17.74 6.90
N THR A 53 -51.26 18.65 6.94
CA THR A 53 -52.61 18.37 6.45
C THR A 53 -53.16 19.58 5.72
N ARG A 54 -53.89 19.27 4.66
CA ARG A 54 -54.45 20.14 3.63
C ARG A 54 -55.92 20.40 3.97
N ALA A 55 -56.29 21.63 4.30
CA ALA A 55 -57.68 22.15 4.31
C ALA A 55 -57.60 23.68 4.48
N SER A 56 -57.96 24.47 3.48
CA SER A 56 -59.31 24.98 3.15
C SER A 56 -59.52 26.39 3.72
N LEU A 57 -60.15 27.22 2.88
CA LEU A 57 -60.35 28.66 3.00
C LEU A 57 -61.22 29.10 4.21
N GLU A 58 -61.07 30.40 4.49
CA GLU A 58 -61.97 31.34 5.21
C GLU A 58 -61.65 31.73 6.67
N ASP A 59 -61.52 33.05 6.83
CA ASP A 59 -62.09 33.91 7.88
C ASP A 59 -61.15 34.73 8.80
N VAL A 60 -61.69 35.91 9.11
CA VAL A 60 -61.18 37.21 9.48
C VAL A 60 -60.98 37.35 11.00
N GLY A 61 -60.01 38.20 11.40
CA GLY A 61 -60.20 39.08 12.56
C GLY A 61 -59.17 39.01 13.70
N GLY A 62 -58.46 40.14 13.91
CA GLY A 62 -58.44 40.79 15.23
C GLY A 62 -57.27 40.55 16.21
N ARG A 63 -56.21 41.36 16.03
CA ARG A 63 -55.54 42.22 17.06
C ARG A 63 -54.79 41.59 18.29
N PRO A 64 -53.88 42.37 18.94
CA PRO A 64 -52.53 41.90 19.30
C PRO A 64 -52.24 41.87 20.82
N ALA A 65 -51.20 41.12 21.22
CA ALA A 65 -50.43 41.24 22.48
C ALA A 65 -49.32 40.17 22.44
N SER A 66 -48.13 40.30 23.03
CA SER A 66 -47.43 41.34 23.76
C SER A 66 -45.97 40.90 23.72
N GLU A 67 -45.11 41.87 23.47
CA GLU A 67 -43.66 41.77 23.43
C GLU A 67 -43.11 41.32 24.79
N ARG A 68 -42.43 40.17 24.81
CA ARG A 68 -41.61 39.76 25.94
C ARG A 68 -40.24 39.33 25.46
N VAL A 69 -39.39 40.34 25.24
CA VAL A 69 -37.95 40.19 25.06
C VAL A 69 -37.41 39.51 26.32
N ARG A 70 -37.10 38.21 26.21
CA ARG A 70 -36.24 37.52 27.18
C ARG A 70 -34.81 37.70 26.68
N SER A 71 -34.09 38.56 27.38
CA SER A 71 -32.65 38.74 27.26
C SER A 71 -31.98 37.40 27.56
N ALA A 72 -31.58 36.67 26.52
CA ALA A 72 -30.64 35.57 26.64
C ALA A 72 -29.25 36.21 26.72
N SER A 73 -28.65 36.17 27.90
CA SER A 73 -27.24 36.51 28.09
C SER A 73 -26.41 35.62 27.17
N SER A 74 -25.97 36.21 26.05
CA SER A 74 -24.85 35.72 25.30
C SER A 74 -23.64 35.78 26.24
N ASN A 75 -23.14 34.63 26.66
CA ASN A 75 -21.74 34.52 27.05
C ASN A 75 -20.92 34.77 25.79
N VAL A 76 -20.72 36.06 25.49
CA VAL A 76 -19.70 36.52 24.54
C VAL A 76 -18.38 36.15 25.19
N ALA A 77 -17.79 35.06 24.71
CA ALA A 77 -16.41 34.73 25.03
C ALA A 77 -15.55 35.96 24.74
N ALA A 78 -14.69 36.30 25.69
CA ALA A 78 -13.80 37.44 25.60
C ALA A 78 -12.98 37.38 24.29
N PRO A 79 -12.70 38.54 23.66
CA PRO A 79 -11.85 38.58 22.47
C PRO A 79 -10.43 38.15 22.88
N GLY A 80 -10.06 36.92 22.55
CA GLY A 80 -8.70 36.39 22.80
C GLY A 80 -8.56 34.90 23.12
N SER A 81 -9.63 34.14 23.40
CA SER A 81 -9.48 32.70 23.65
C SER A 81 -9.44 31.91 22.34
N GLN A 82 -8.33 31.23 22.04
CA GLN A 82 -8.27 30.24 20.97
C GLN A 82 -9.26 29.10 21.27
N LYS A 83 -10.22 28.84 20.37
CA LYS A 83 -11.14 27.71 20.49
C LYS A 83 -10.34 26.42 20.27
N VAL A 84 -10.13 25.65 21.33
CA VAL A 84 -9.52 24.32 21.31
C VAL A 84 -10.51 23.35 21.94
N THR A 85 -10.72 22.21 21.29
CA THR A 85 -11.70 21.19 21.73
C THR A 85 -11.04 19.82 21.72
N HIS A 86 -11.66 18.87 22.41
CA HIS A 86 -11.15 17.51 22.53
C HIS A 86 -12.30 16.53 22.42
N CYS A 87 -12.22 15.62 21.46
CA CYS A 87 -13.24 14.60 21.25
C CYS A 87 -13.38 13.69 22.48
N ALA A 88 -14.62 13.25 22.75
CA ALA A 88 -14.88 12.26 23.80
C ALA A 88 -14.20 10.92 23.48
N CYS A 89 -14.02 10.59 22.20
CA CYS A 89 -13.39 9.35 21.74
C CYS A 89 -11.99 9.16 22.37
N GLY A 90 -11.17 10.21 22.39
CA GLY A 90 -9.84 10.16 23.02
C GLY A 90 -9.91 10.06 24.55
N LYS A 91 -10.85 10.76 25.18
CA LYS A 91 -11.04 10.74 26.64
C LYS A 91 -11.56 9.39 27.16
N ASN A 92 -12.40 8.73 26.37
CA ASN A 92 -13.03 7.46 26.70
C ASN A 92 -12.19 6.24 26.25
N GLY A 93 -11.07 6.45 25.55
CA GLY A 93 -10.25 5.35 25.02
C GLY A 93 -10.87 4.62 23.83
N GLU A 94 -11.73 5.28 23.05
CA GLU A 94 -12.39 4.74 21.85
C GLU A 94 -11.59 4.95 20.56
N HIS A 95 -10.44 5.65 20.65
CA HIS A 95 -9.44 5.68 19.59
C HIS A 95 -8.80 4.30 19.44
N TYR A 96 -8.53 3.90 18.20
CA TYR A 96 -7.88 2.63 17.93
C TYR A 96 -6.38 2.66 18.26
N SER A 97 -5.77 1.48 18.38
CA SER A 97 -4.40 1.29 18.88
C SER A 97 -3.32 1.95 18.03
N GLU A 98 -3.51 2.03 16.71
CA GLU A 98 -2.51 2.59 15.79
C GLU A 98 -2.95 3.97 15.29
N VAL A 99 -2.08 4.97 15.43
CA VAL A 99 -2.29 6.30 14.83
C VAL A 99 -1.83 6.27 13.37
N ALA A 100 -2.76 6.49 12.44
CA ALA A 100 -2.46 6.60 11.01
C ALA A 100 -2.04 8.02 10.62
N SER A 101 -2.63 9.05 11.25
CA SER A 101 -2.27 10.46 11.07
C SER A 101 -2.73 11.27 12.29
N ASP A 102 -1.98 12.30 12.64
CA ASP A 102 -2.34 13.32 13.63
C ASP A 102 -1.75 14.64 13.14
N THR A 103 -2.60 15.49 12.56
CA THR A 103 -2.16 16.69 11.85
C THR A 103 -3.09 17.86 12.12
N ILE A 104 -2.56 19.07 12.02
CA ILE A 104 -3.34 20.30 12.13
C ILE A 104 -3.42 20.93 10.74
N LEU A 105 -4.65 21.17 10.29
CA LEU A 105 -4.97 21.76 9.00
C LEU A 105 -5.57 23.16 9.19
N PRO A 106 -5.23 24.13 8.31
CA PRO A 106 -5.90 25.41 8.30
C PRO A 106 -7.37 25.29 7.91
N GLY A 107 -8.22 26.06 8.58
CA GLY A 107 -9.67 26.07 8.40
C GLY A 107 -10.44 25.58 9.63
N THR A 108 -11.73 25.91 9.66
CA THR A 108 -12.65 25.43 10.69
C THR A 108 -12.98 23.93 10.50
N PRO A 109 -13.41 23.21 11.55
CA PRO A 109 -13.79 21.80 11.43
C PRO A 109 -14.86 21.55 10.36
N GLU A 110 -15.79 22.48 10.18
CA GLU A 110 -16.80 22.41 9.11
C GLU A 110 -16.17 22.42 7.71
N LYS A 111 -15.21 23.32 7.45
CA LYS A 111 -14.55 23.43 6.16
C LYS A 111 -13.68 22.21 5.88
N VAL A 112 -12.90 21.76 6.87
CA VAL A 112 -12.05 20.57 6.73
C VAL A 112 -12.90 19.31 6.58
N TYR A 113 -13.99 19.17 7.34
CA TYR A 113 -14.96 18.08 7.17
C TYR A 113 -15.55 18.07 5.76
N THR A 114 -16.00 19.23 5.28
CA THR A 114 -16.58 19.37 3.93
C THR A 114 -15.57 18.94 2.87
N LEU A 115 -14.32 19.39 2.98
CA LEU A 115 -13.24 19.01 2.07
C LEU A 115 -13.03 17.49 2.06
N MET A 116 -12.95 16.85 3.23
CA MET A 116 -12.68 15.42 3.35
C MET A 116 -13.88 14.51 3.00
N PHE A 117 -15.11 14.93 3.31
CA PHE A 117 -16.27 14.03 3.27
C PHE A 117 -17.39 14.44 2.32
N ALA A 118 -17.44 15.70 1.88
CA ALA A 118 -18.57 16.24 1.10
C ALA A 118 -18.18 17.00 -0.17
N SER A 119 -16.89 17.07 -0.51
CA SER A 119 -16.40 17.80 -1.68
C SER A 119 -15.98 16.87 -2.83
N ALA A 120 -15.78 17.45 -4.02
CA ALA A 120 -15.23 16.74 -5.17
C ALA A 120 -13.74 16.39 -5.00
N PHE A 121 -12.99 17.14 -4.17
CA PHE A 121 -11.56 16.92 -3.93
C PHE A 121 -11.25 15.47 -3.54
N MET A 122 -12.04 14.88 -2.62
CA MET A 122 -11.78 13.51 -2.17
C MET A 122 -11.95 12.49 -3.31
N LYS A 123 -12.92 12.72 -4.22
CA LYS A 123 -13.15 11.85 -5.39
C LYS A 123 -12.00 11.94 -6.38
N GLU A 124 -11.48 13.16 -6.60
CA GLU A 124 -10.32 13.41 -7.45
C GLU A 124 -9.06 12.79 -6.84
N PHE A 125 -8.77 13.04 -5.57
CA PHE A 125 -7.65 12.41 -4.85
C PHE A 125 -7.67 10.88 -4.94
N MET A 126 -8.84 10.27 -4.72
CA MET A 126 -9.00 8.81 -4.81
C MET A 126 -8.72 8.27 -6.22
N ARG A 127 -9.19 8.96 -7.26
CA ARG A 127 -9.05 8.51 -8.65
C ARG A 127 -7.67 8.82 -9.21
N GLU A 128 -7.22 10.05 -9.05
CA GLU A 128 -6.04 10.59 -9.72
C GLU A 128 -4.76 10.36 -8.92
N ASP A 129 -4.77 10.51 -7.60
CA ASP A 129 -3.55 10.35 -6.80
C ASP A 129 -3.39 8.92 -6.30
N GLN A 130 -4.48 8.33 -5.79
CA GLN A 130 -4.47 6.97 -5.26
C GLN A 130 -4.73 5.89 -6.32
N LYS A 131 -5.00 6.30 -7.58
CA LYS A 131 -5.21 5.41 -8.73
C LYS A 131 -6.26 4.33 -8.49
N LEU A 132 -7.32 4.66 -7.73
CA LEU A 132 -8.42 3.75 -7.45
C LEU A 132 -9.33 3.65 -8.68
N ILE A 133 -9.63 2.41 -9.07
CA ILE A 133 -10.39 2.08 -10.28
C ILE A 133 -11.84 1.77 -9.86
N ASP A 134 -12.81 2.01 -10.75
CA ASP A 134 -14.24 1.70 -10.51
C ASP A 134 -14.77 2.28 -9.18
N LEU A 135 -14.41 3.54 -8.91
CA LEU A 135 -14.83 4.26 -7.70
C LEU A 135 -16.33 4.57 -7.76
N GLN A 136 -17.07 4.00 -6.80
CA GLN A 136 -18.49 4.22 -6.58
C GLN A 136 -18.70 4.72 -5.15
N ILE A 137 -19.46 5.80 -4.99
CA ILE A 137 -19.71 6.45 -3.70
C ILE A 137 -21.21 6.74 -3.65
N SER A 138 -21.91 6.18 -2.68
CA SER A 138 -23.32 6.50 -2.46
C SER A 138 -23.48 7.88 -1.84
N ASP A 139 -24.69 8.43 -1.95
CA ASP A 139 -25.08 9.57 -1.13
C ASP A 139 -25.10 9.17 0.35
N TRP A 140 -25.03 10.19 1.21
CA TRP A 140 -25.21 10.01 2.65
C TRP A 140 -26.68 9.71 2.96
N GLU A 141 -26.92 8.66 3.73
CA GLU A 141 -28.23 8.21 4.19
C GLU A 141 -28.26 8.11 5.72
N PRO A 142 -29.44 8.25 6.37
CA PRO A 142 -29.57 8.01 7.80
C PRO A 142 -29.01 6.63 8.19
N ALA A 143 -28.17 6.59 9.22
CA ALA A 143 -27.60 5.35 9.72
C ALA A 143 -28.68 4.44 10.30
N SER A 144 -28.56 3.13 10.08
CA SER A 144 -29.51 2.14 10.59
C SER A 144 -29.43 1.96 12.11
N SER A 145 -28.28 2.27 12.70
CA SER A 145 -28.02 2.20 14.15
C SER A 145 -28.67 3.36 14.91
N ASP A 146 -28.52 4.58 14.40
CA ASP A 146 -29.17 5.79 14.92
C ASP A 146 -29.48 6.72 13.74
N PRO A 147 -30.76 6.94 13.39
CA PRO A 147 -31.18 7.80 12.28
C PRO A 147 -30.74 9.26 12.41
N LYS A 148 -30.27 9.69 13.59
CA LYS A 148 -29.68 11.02 13.80
C LYS A 148 -28.35 11.18 13.06
N PHE A 149 -27.61 10.10 12.88
CA PHE A 149 -26.32 10.12 12.19
C PHE A 149 -26.44 9.67 10.74
N LEU A 150 -25.44 10.04 9.95
CA LEU A 150 -25.37 9.68 8.55
C LEU A 150 -24.36 8.57 8.33
N SER A 151 -24.59 7.83 7.26
CA SER A 151 -23.75 6.76 6.80
C SER A 151 -23.74 6.72 5.28
N ARG A 152 -22.71 6.13 4.68
CA ARG A 152 -22.66 5.89 3.23
C ARG A 152 -21.83 4.67 2.91
N ASN A 153 -22.02 4.15 1.70
CA ASN A 153 -21.25 3.04 1.17
C ASN A 153 -20.33 3.53 0.05
N MET A 154 -19.13 2.98 -0.01
CA MET A 154 -18.19 3.22 -1.08
C MET A 154 -17.59 1.90 -1.55
N SER A 155 -17.32 1.78 -2.84
CA SER A 155 -16.64 0.63 -3.44
C SER A 155 -15.60 1.13 -4.43
N TYR A 156 -14.45 0.46 -4.47
CA TYR A 156 -13.43 0.69 -5.50
C TYR A 156 -12.55 -0.53 -5.65
N ILE A 157 -11.77 -0.57 -6.73
CA ILE A 157 -10.72 -1.54 -6.98
C ILE A 157 -9.38 -0.86 -6.72
N LYS A 158 -8.59 -1.44 -5.80
CA LYS A 158 -7.24 -0.99 -5.48
C LYS A 158 -6.20 -1.89 -6.17
N PRO A 159 -5.39 -1.36 -7.10
CA PRO A 159 -4.22 -2.08 -7.61
C PRO A 159 -3.25 -2.41 -6.48
N LEU A 160 -2.72 -3.63 -6.49
CA LEU A 160 -1.75 -4.11 -5.51
C LEU A 160 -0.40 -4.31 -6.19
N SER A 161 0.66 -3.78 -5.58
CA SER A 161 2.04 -3.88 -6.08
C SER A 161 2.83 -5.07 -5.49
N GLY A 162 2.17 -5.91 -4.69
CA GLY A 162 2.79 -7.08 -4.04
C GLY A 162 3.15 -8.19 -5.03
N SER A 163 4.24 -8.90 -4.75
CA SER A 163 4.67 -10.10 -5.52
C SER A 163 3.86 -11.36 -5.19
N LEU A 164 3.06 -11.33 -4.12
CA LEU A 164 2.23 -12.43 -3.62
C LEU A 164 0.79 -11.93 -3.43
N GLY A 165 -0.18 -12.70 -3.93
CA GLY A 165 -1.60 -12.35 -3.87
C GLY A 165 -2.17 -11.82 -5.20
N PRO A 166 -3.44 -11.39 -5.21
CA PRO A 166 -4.06 -10.86 -6.42
C PRO A 166 -3.43 -9.51 -6.81
N LYS A 167 -3.40 -9.20 -8.11
CA LYS A 167 -2.84 -7.94 -8.65
C LYS A 167 -3.67 -6.70 -8.28
N GLN A 168 -4.89 -6.91 -7.80
CA GLN A 168 -5.82 -5.89 -7.36
C GLN A 168 -6.83 -6.52 -6.41
N THR A 169 -7.48 -5.72 -5.57
CA THR A 169 -8.56 -6.18 -4.70
C THR A 169 -9.73 -5.22 -4.79
N LYS A 170 -10.96 -5.74 -4.74
CA LYS A 170 -12.12 -4.92 -4.42
C LYS A 170 -12.04 -4.51 -2.96
N CYS A 171 -12.35 -3.25 -2.70
CA CYS A 171 -12.50 -2.67 -1.37
C CYS A 171 -13.93 -2.20 -1.22
N GLU A 172 -14.60 -2.64 -0.16
CA GLU A 172 -15.96 -2.25 0.21
C GLU A 172 -15.88 -1.48 1.53
N LEU A 173 -16.29 -0.23 1.51
CA LEU A 173 -16.19 0.70 2.62
C LEU A 173 -17.58 1.12 3.09
N ARG A 174 -17.70 1.23 4.41
CA ARG A 174 -18.87 1.76 5.10
C ARG A 174 -18.40 2.90 6.00
N ASP A 175 -18.79 4.12 5.67
CA ASP A 175 -18.57 5.29 6.51
C ASP A 175 -19.79 5.49 7.42
N GLU A 176 -19.56 5.70 8.71
CA GLU A 176 -20.59 5.94 9.71
C GLU A 176 -20.17 7.11 10.60
N THR A 177 -20.94 8.19 10.61
CA THR A 177 -20.75 9.27 11.56
C THR A 177 -21.21 8.81 12.94
N VAL A 178 -20.36 8.92 13.95
CA VAL A 178 -20.70 8.52 15.33
C VAL A 178 -20.93 9.73 16.25
N HIS A 179 -20.41 10.89 15.85
CA HIS A 179 -20.65 12.16 16.51
C HIS A 179 -20.52 13.30 15.48
N PHE A 180 -21.42 14.28 15.56
CA PHE A 180 -21.50 15.37 14.59
C PHE A 180 -21.91 16.67 15.26
N ASP A 181 -20.93 17.44 15.70
CA ASP A 181 -21.11 18.79 16.23
C ASP A 181 -19.90 19.65 15.85
N PHE A 182 -20.07 20.61 14.95
CA PHE A 182 -18.97 21.50 14.55
C PHE A 182 -18.51 22.44 15.66
N ASP A 183 -19.28 22.62 16.74
CA ASP A 183 -18.85 23.43 17.87
C ASP A 183 -17.95 22.68 18.87
N ASP A 184 -18.00 21.35 18.87
CA ASP A 184 -17.16 20.47 19.69
C ASP A 184 -16.24 19.60 18.81
N TYR A 185 -16.75 18.51 18.23
CA TYR A 185 -15.99 17.66 17.32
C TYR A 185 -16.87 16.91 16.32
N VAL A 186 -16.23 16.35 15.29
CA VAL A 186 -16.85 15.36 14.40
C VAL A 186 -16.05 14.07 14.48
N SER A 187 -16.73 12.93 14.53
CA SER A 187 -16.09 11.62 14.48
C SER A 187 -16.80 10.71 13.49
N THR A 188 -16.03 10.14 12.57
CA THR A 188 -16.51 9.18 11.55
C THR A 188 -15.70 7.91 11.67
N VAL A 189 -16.38 6.76 11.64
CA VAL A 189 -15.75 5.43 11.57
C VAL A 189 -15.95 4.88 10.16
N THR A 190 -14.84 4.53 9.52
CA THR A 190 -14.82 3.84 8.23
C THR A 190 -14.47 2.37 8.48
N THR A 191 -15.32 1.48 7.99
CA THR A 191 -15.05 0.03 7.97
C THR A 191 -14.69 -0.38 6.56
N THR A 192 -13.49 -0.91 6.35
CA THR A 192 -13.02 -1.41 5.05
C THR A 192 -12.96 -2.93 5.04
N ARG A 193 -13.60 -3.54 4.04
CA ARG A 193 -13.55 -4.98 3.77
C ARG A 193 -12.90 -5.22 2.40
N THR A 194 -12.04 -6.23 2.34
CA THR A 194 -11.32 -6.62 1.12
C THR A 194 -11.49 -8.12 0.92
N PRO A 195 -12.61 -8.60 0.35
CA PRO A 195 -12.92 -10.03 0.32
C PRO A 195 -11.95 -10.86 -0.53
N ASP A 196 -11.30 -10.24 -1.52
CA ASP A 196 -10.47 -10.94 -2.51
C ASP A 196 -9.05 -11.27 -2.01
N VAL A 197 -8.60 -10.64 -0.92
CA VAL A 197 -7.27 -10.92 -0.35
C VAL A 197 -7.32 -12.18 0.52
N PRO A 198 -6.18 -12.86 0.74
CA PRO A 198 -6.11 -14.00 1.66
C PRO A 198 -6.70 -13.64 3.03
N SER A 199 -7.59 -14.49 3.56
CA SER A 199 -8.36 -14.23 4.80
C SER A 199 -9.34 -13.04 4.76
N GLY A 200 -9.63 -12.44 3.60
CA GLY A 200 -10.47 -11.24 3.46
C GLY A 200 -11.90 -11.33 4.04
N GLY A 201 -12.44 -12.55 4.17
CA GLY A 201 -13.76 -12.78 4.77
C GLY A 201 -13.78 -12.79 6.30
N VAL A 202 -12.62 -12.83 6.97
CA VAL A 202 -12.51 -13.00 8.43
C VAL A 202 -11.84 -11.82 9.15
N PHE A 203 -11.64 -10.71 8.46
CA PHE A 203 -11.22 -9.45 9.07
C PHE A 203 -11.88 -8.24 8.41
N ALA A 204 -11.85 -7.11 9.10
CA ALA A 204 -12.13 -5.79 8.54
C ALA A 204 -11.15 -4.77 9.13
N VAL A 205 -10.75 -3.78 8.34
CA VAL A 205 -9.95 -2.66 8.85
C VAL A 205 -10.91 -1.57 9.33
N LYS A 206 -10.80 -1.19 10.59
CA LYS A 206 -11.53 -0.07 11.18
C LYS A 206 -10.63 1.15 11.22
N THR A 207 -11.14 2.28 10.78
CA THR A 207 -10.44 3.57 10.84
C THR A 207 -11.38 4.60 11.44
N ARG A 208 -10.95 5.31 12.48
CA ARG A 208 -11.70 6.39 13.11
C ARG A 208 -11.00 7.71 12.82
N THR A 209 -11.73 8.66 12.27
CA THR A 209 -11.27 10.01 11.98
C THR A 209 -12.00 11.00 12.87
N CYS A 210 -11.27 11.72 13.71
CA CYS A 210 -11.78 12.75 14.60
C CYS A 210 -11.29 14.13 14.15
N LEU A 211 -12.20 15.09 14.04
CA LEU A 211 -11.92 16.49 13.72
C LEU A 211 -12.30 17.34 14.94
N THR A 212 -11.34 18.08 15.48
CA THR A 212 -11.50 18.96 16.64
C THR A 212 -10.90 20.32 16.34
N TRP A 213 -11.40 21.37 16.98
CA TRP A 213 -10.74 22.68 16.98
C TRP A 213 -9.34 22.63 17.62
N ALA A 214 -8.36 23.19 16.93
CA ALA A 214 -6.98 23.40 17.40
C ALA A 214 -6.62 24.90 17.50
N GLY A 215 -7.59 25.78 17.24
CA GLY A 215 -7.47 27.23 17.19
C GLY A 215 -8.59 27.83 16.36
N ASN A 216 -8.73 29.16 16.34
CA ASN A 216 -9.90 29.83 15.73
C ASN A 216 -10.09 29.55 14.23
N PHE A 217 -9.04 29.15 13.53
CA PHE A 217 -9.07 28.71 12.12
C PHE A 217 -8.14 27.53 11.89
N ALA A 218 -8.06 26.63 12.88
CA ALA A 218 -7.21 25.45 12.81
C ALA A 218 -8.00 24.22 13.28
N THR A 219 -7.91 23.14 12.52
CA THR A 219 -8.55 21.87 12.83
C THR A 219 -7.50 20.80 13.02
N ARG A 220 -7.50 20.14 14.19
CA ARG A 220 -6.73 18.91 14.38
C ARG A 220 -7.54 17.75 13.82
N VAL A 221 -6.91 16.97 12.95
CA VAL A 221 -7.43 15.74 12.38
C VAL A 221 -6.61 14.59 12.95
N VAL A 222 -7.25 13.75 13.75
CA VAL A 222 -6.65 12.54 14.33
C VAL A 222 -7.29 11.33 13.66
N VAL A 223 -6.48 10.49 13.05
CA VAL A 223 -6.90 9.24 12.42
C VAL A 223 -6.24 8.07 13.15
N THR A 224 -7.06 7.19 13.71
CA THR A 224 -6.61 5.94 14.32
C THR A 224 -7.19 4.75 13.59
N THR A 225 -6.49 3.61 13.60
CA THR A 225 -6.91 2.41 12.87
C THR A 225 -6.56 1.12 13.61
N THR A 226 -7.30 0.05 13.34
CA THR A 226 -7.03 -1.31 13.81
C THR A 226 -7.60 -2.34 12.83
N VAL A 227 -7.20 -3.60 12.99
CA VAL A 227 -7.77 -4.73 12.25
C VAL A 227 -8.64 -5.54 13.20
N GLU A 228 -9.94 -5.61 12.91
CA GLU A 228 -10.89 -6.44 13.65
C GLU A 228 -11.00 -7.81 12.99
N TRP A 229 -10.79 -8.86 13.79
CA TRP A 229 -10.91 -10.25 13.34
C TRP A 229 -12.25 -10.84 13.74
N THR A 230 -12.98 -11.36 12.76
CA THR A 230 -14.20 -12.16 13.01
C THR A 230 -13.93 -13.67 12.97
N GLY A 231 -12.73 -14.07 12.55
CA GLY A 231 -12.34 -15.47 12.47
C GLY A 231 -10.85 -15.73 12.74
N ARG A 232 -10.46 -16.98 12.51
CA ARG A 232 -9.08 -17.44 12.61
C ARG A 232 -8.37 -17.19 11.27
N SER A 233 -7.10 -16.80 11.35
CA SER A 233 -6.19 -16.70 10.21
C SER A 233 -4.79 -17.01 10.72
N PHE A 234 -3.96 -17.63 9.89
CA PHE A 234 -2.56 -17.94 10.22
C PHE A 234 -1.63 -16.77 9.89
N ILE A 235 -2.06 -15.88 8.98
CA ILE A 235 -1.31 -14.71 8.52
C ILE A 235 -1.76 -13.39 9.20
N LYS A 236 -2.30 -13.46 10.43
CA LYS A 236 -2.86 -12.28 11.13
C LYS A 236 -1.86 -11.15 11.26
N SER A 237 -0.66 -11.47 11.77
CA SER A 237 0.40 -10.48 12.02
C SER A 237 0.90 -9.81 10.75
N ILE A 238 0.89 -10.52 9.62
CA ILE A 238 1.26 -10.00 8.31
C ILE A 238 0.17 -9.06 7.81
N ILE A 239 -1.10 -9.47 7.88
CA ILE A 239 -2.25 -8.65 7.48
C ILE A 239 -2.33 -7.39 8.33
N GLU A 240 -2.21 -7.50 9.66
CA GLU A 240 -2.21 -6.36 10.57
C GLU A 240 -1.11 -5.37 10.19
N ARG A 241 0.13 -5.84 10.08
CA ARG A 241 1.25 -4.96 9.72
C ARG A 241 1.04 -4.28 8.36
N SER A 242 0.65 -5.06 7.35
CA SER A 242 0.47 -4.55 5.98
C SER A 242 -0.72 -3.59 5.88
N ALA A 243 -1.83 -3.87 6.57
CA ALA A 243 -3.00 -3.00 6.59
C ALA A 243 -2.70 -1.67 7.29
N ILE A 244 -2.03 -1.71 8.45
CA ILE A 244 -1.66 -0.51 9.21
C ILE A 244 -0.64 0.34 8.43
N GLU A 245 0.36 -0.29 7.80
CA GLU A 245 1.31 0.41 6.94
C GLU A 245 0.59 1.08 5.76
N GLY A 246 -0.32 0.36 5.09
CA GLY A 246 -1.15 0.92 4.02
C GLY A 246 -2.03 2.09 4.46
N GLN A 247 -2.58 2.05 5.68
CA GLN A 247 -3.34 3.15 6.27
C GLN A 247 -2.46 4.38 6.52
N LYS A 248 -1.25 4.19 7.08
CA LYS A 248 -0.28 5.27 7.32
C LYS A 248 0.15 5.93 6.01
N THR A 249 0.48 5.14 4.98
CA THR A 249 0.84 5.66 3.66
C THR A 249 -0.31 6.46 3.04
N TYR A 250 -1.53 5.91 3.02
CA TYR A 250 -2.69 6.59 2.46
C TYR A 250 -2.96 7.94 3.14
N HIS A 251 -2.89 7.99 4.48
CA HIS A 251 -3.17 9.23 5.21
C HIS A 251 -2.03 10.25 5.13
N ALA A 252 -0.78 9.81 4.99
CA ALA A 252 0.33 10.71 4.71
C ALA A 252 0.18 11.38 3.33
N ASP A 253 -0.22 10.62 2.31
CA ASP A 253 -0.51 11.16 0.99
C ASP A 253 -1.73 12.09 1.01
N LEU A 254 -2.80 11.71 1.71
CA LEU A 254 -4.00 12.54 1.84
C LEU A 254 -3.68 13.87 2.55
N GLU A 255 -2.93 13.83 3.64
CA GLU A 255 -2.50 15.03 4.37
C GLU A 255 -1.74 16.00 3.46
N LYS A 256 -0.80 15.47 2.65
CA LYS A 256 -0.05 16.27 1.68
C LYS A 256 -0.98 16.98 0.69
N HIS A 257 -1.94 16.27 0.11
CA HIS A 257 -2.84 16.85 -0.89
C HIS A 257 -3.87 17.80 -0.26
N LEU A 258 -4.35 17.53 0.96
CA LEU A 258 -5.20 18.44 1.72
C LEU A 258 -4.48 19.77 1.96
N LYS A 259 -3.22 19.73 2.42
CA LYS A 259 -2.42 20.94 2.66
C LYS A 259 -2.19 21.74 1.37
N GLN A 260 -1.92 21.05 0.25
CA GLN A 260 -1.78 21.69 -1.06
C GLN A 260 -3.08 22.34 -1.53
N TYR A 261 -4.21 21.65 -1.39
CA TYR A 261 -5.52 22.18 -1.77
C TYR A 261 -5.89 23.41 -0.94
N ILE A 262 -5.73 23.34 0.38
CA ILE A 262 -6.02 24.45 1.29
C ILE A 262 -5.12 25.66 0.99
N ALA A 263 -3.84 25.43 0.68
CA ALA A 263 -2.93 26.52 0.29
C ALA A 263 -3.35 27.20 -1.02
N ALA A 264 -3.81 26.42 -2.00
CA ALA A 264 -4.30 26.94 -3.29
C ALA A 264 -5.65 27.68 -3.16
N HIS A 265 -6.49 27.30 -2.19
CA HIS A 265 -7.82 27.85 -1.97
C HIS A 265 -7.93 28.59 -0.63
N ARG A 266 -6.87 29.30 -0.24
CA ARG A 266 -6.72 29.88 1.11
C ARG A 266 -7.94 30.70 1.58
N SER A 267 -8.56 31.46 0.69
CA SER A 267 -9.72 32.31 0.99
C SER A 267 -10.98 31.52 1.37
N GLU A 268 -11.08 30.23 1.01
CA GLU A 268 -12.20 29.37 1.39
C GLU A 268 -12.12 28.85 2.83
N PHE A 269 -10.90 28.80 3.39
CA PHE A 269 -10.59 28.21 4.68
C PHE A 269 -10.24 29.25 5.76
N ILE A 270 -9.62 30.37 5.37
CA ILE A 270 -9.12 31.39 6.29
C ILE A 270 -9.72 32.75 5.87
N PRO A 271 -10.45 33.46 6.77
CA PRO A 271 -10.95 34.80 6.48
C PRO A 271 -9.83 35.81 6.18
N GLU A 272 -10.08 36.74 5.26
CA GLU A 272 -9.12 37.82 4.94
C GLU A 272 -8.82 38.67 6.19
N GLY A 273 -7.54 38.73 6.58
CA GLY A 273 -7.08 39.45 7.77
C GLY A 273 -6.86 38.60 9.03
N ALA A 274 -7.09 37.28 8.98
CA ALA A 274 -6.62 36.38 10.04
C ALA A 274 -5.09 36.21 9.94
N ASP A 275 -4.39 36.57 11.02
CA ASP A 275 -2.94 36.67 11.09
C ASP A 275 -2.23 35.30 10.92
N GLU A 276 -1.09 35.28 10.23
CA GLU A 276 -0.34 34.04 9.89
C GLU A 276 0.25 33.32 11.11
N SER A 277 0.30 33.99 12.25
CA SER A 277 0.78 33.47 13.54
C SER A 277 -0.15 32.41 14.16
N VAL A 278 -1.36 32.20 13.64
CA VAL A 278 -2.33 31.19 14.13
C VAL A 278 -2.09 29.79 13.53
N LEU A 279 -1.21 29.68 12.52
CA LEU A 279 -0.87 28.42 11.85
C LEU A 279 0.26 27.64 12.54
N GLU A 280 0.90 28.21 13.56
CA GLU A 280 1.84 27.46 14.38
C GLU A 280 1.05 26.59 15.38
N PRO A 281 1.24 25.26 15.37
CA PRO A 281 0.58 24.41 16.34
C PRO A 281 1.02 24.84 17.73
N ALA A 282 0.06 25.12 18.62
CA ALA A 282 0.35 25.29 20.04
C ALA A 282 1.11 24.05 20.50
N ALA A 283 2.41 24.22 20.73
CA ALA A 283 3.30 23.14 21.12
C ALA A 283 2.70 22.44 22.34
N VAL A 284 2.50 21.14 22.22
CA VAL A 284 2.15 20.28 23.35
C VAL A 284 3.25 20.45 24.38
N ALA A 285 2.90 20.99 25.54
CA ALA A 285 3.81 21.22 26.64
C ALA A 285 4.29 19.87 27.21
N GLU A 286 5.46 19.42 26.77
CA GLU A 286 6.28 18.47 27.51
C GLU A 286 7.47 19.19 28.15
N THR A 287 7.72 18.81 29.40
CA THR A 287 8.60 19.35 30.42
C THR A 287 10.08 19.51 30.04
N ALA A 288 10.64 20.68 30.41
CA ALA A 288 12.03 21.08 30.78
C ALA A 288 13.17 20.02 30.68
N ALA A 289 14.42 20.29 30.25
CA ALA A 289 15.30 21.48 30.30
C ALA A 289 16.57 21.23 29.39
N PRO A 290 17.70 21.98 29.53
CA PRO A 290 17.98 23.32 29.04
C PRO A 290 19.20 23.39 28.10
N GLY A 291 19.34 24.50 27.34
CA GLY A 291 20.65 24.91 26.80
C GLY A 291 20.59 25.70 25.49
N THR A 292 20.44 27.01 25.58
CA THR A 292 20.89 27.94 24.52
C THR A 292 22.39 28.20 24.69
N PRO A 293 23.12 28.53 23.61
CA PRO A 293 23.53 29.93 23.54
C PRO A 293 23.30 30.60 22.18
N SER A 294 23.23 31.92 22.31
CA SER A 294 22.91 33.01 21.40
C SER A 294 23.87 33.24 20.22
N ALA A 295 23.30 33.89 19.19
CA ALA A 295 23.84 34.91 18.26
C ALA A 295 25.02 34.60 17.31
N GLY A 296 24.68 34.61 16.01
CA GLY A 296 25.05 35.72 15.12
C GLY A 296 26.42 35.68 14.43
N GLU A 297 26.49 35.10 13.23
CA GLU A 297 27.51 35.44 12.22
C GLU A 297 26.87 35.52 10.83
N ALA A 298 27.05 36.67 10.16
CA ALA A 298 26.61 36.90 8.80
C ALA A 298 27.56 36.15 7.83
N LEU A 299 27.04 35.12 7.17
CA LEU A 299 27.79 34.29 6.22
C LEU A 299 27.98 34.99 4.86
N SER A 300 29.20 34.92 4.32
CA SER A 300 29.57 35.42 2.99
C SER A 300 28.77 34.71 1.88
N PRO A 301 28.45 35.36 0.74
CA PRO A 301 27.71 34.76 -0.37
C PRO A 301 28.32 33.45 -0.91
N GLU A 302 29.63 33.29 -0.78
CA GLU A 302 30.34 32.06 -1.19
C GLU A 302 30.11 30.90 -0.21
N ASP A 303 30.02 31.17 1.08
CA ASP A 303 29.75 30.15 2.11
C ASP A 303 28.30 29.65 2.03
N VAL A 304 27.35 30.50 1.65
CA VAL A 304 25.95 30.11 1.37
C VAL A 304 25.88 29.15 0.18
N ARG A 305 26.69 29.38 -0.86
CA ARG A 305 26.73 28.53 -2.05
C ARG A 305 27.39 27.18 -1.75
N ARG A 306 28.49 27.17 -0.99
CA ARG A 306 29.17 25.95 -0.56
C ARG A 306 28.32 25.10 0.39
N LYS A 307 27.55 25.75 1.29
CA LYS A 307 26.60 25.09 2.20
C LYS A 307 25.41 24.48 1.43
N ARG A 308 24.89 25.17 0.41
CA ARG A 308 23.86 24.61 -0.50
C ARG A 308 24.36 23.42 -1.31
N GLU A 309 25.63 23.41 -1.74
CA GLU A 309 26.22 22.26 -2.43
C GLU A 309 26.49 21.08 -1.48
N GLN A 310 26.92 21.34 -0.23
CA GLN A 310 27.04 20.32 0.81
C GLN A 310 25.68 19.70 1.20
N GLU A 311 24.61 20.50 1.30
CA GLU A 311 23.24 20.03 1.55
C GLU A 311 22.70 19.20 0.37
N ARG A 312 23.06 19.55 -0.87
CA ARG A 312 22.69 18.77 -2.07
C ARG A 312 23.43 17.44 -2.13
N SER A 313 24.70 17.42 -1.71
CA SER A 313 25.56 16.23 -1.60
C SER A 313 25.10 15.27 -0.50
N GLN A 314 24.72 15.78 0.68
CA GLN A 314 24.14 14.97 1.76
C GLN A 314 22.76 14.38 1.38
N ARG A 315 21.91 15.14 0.69
CA ARG A 315 20.61 14.64 0.19
C ARG A 315 20.74 13.51 -0.84
N GLY A 316 21.80 13.52 -1.65
CA GLY A 316 22.07 12.46 -2.64
C GLY A 316 22.49 11.13 -2.01
N LEU A 317 23.33 11.18 -0.96
CA LEU A 317 23.77 10.00 -0.22
C LEU A 317 22.66 9.40 0.65
N GLN A 318 21.78 10.23 1.20
CA GLN A 318 20.63 9.77 2.00
C GLN A 318 19.60 9.02 1.15
N TRP A 319 19.31 9.49 -0.06
CA TRP A 319 18.46 8.76 -1.01
C TRP A 319 19.04 7.39 -1.39
N ALA A 320 20.37 7.29 -1.57
CA ALA A 320 21.03 6.03 -1.88
C ALA A 320 21.04 5.04 -0.69
N LEU A 321 21.24 5.53 0.53
CA LEU A 321 21.17 4.73 1.76
C LEU A 321 19.75 4.27 2.07
N ASP A 322 18.73 5.13 1.87
CA ASP A 322 17.32 4.78 2.04
C ASP A 322 16.86 3.75 1.00
N THR A 323 17.40 3.82 -0.22
CA THR A 323 17.13 2.82 -1.27
C THR A 323 17.77 1.46 -0.93
N PHE A 324 19.02 1.45 -0.44
CA PHE A 324 19.70 0.21 -0.05
C PHE A 324 19.11 -0.42 1.22
N MET A 325 18.75 0.39 2.23
CA MET A 325 18.08 -0.07 3.45
C MET A 325 16.66 -0.56 3.16
N GLY A 326 15.94 0.10 2.25
CA GLY A 326 14.63 -0.34 1.74
C GLY A 326 14.70 -1.70 1.05
N ALA A 327 15.69 -1.91 0.16
CA ALA A 327 15.90 -3.18 -0.52
C ALA A 327 16.32 -4.31 0.44
N TYR A 328 17.17 -4.01 1.44
CA TYR A 328 17.56 -4.98 2.47
C TYR A 328 16.39 -5.37 3.39
N LYS A 329 15.53 -4.41 3.75
CA LYS A 329 14.33 -4.65 4.57
C LYS A 329 13.29 -5.49 3.82
N VAL A 330 13.06 -5.21 2.54
CA VAL A 330 12.18 -6.00 1.66
C VAL A 330 12.73 -7.41 1.44
N GLY A 331 14.06 -7.56 1.25
CA GLY A 331 14.71 -8.86 1.14
C GLY A 331 14.60 -9.72 2.41
N LYS A 332 14.76 -9.10 3.59
CA LYS A 332 14.64 -9.78 4.89
C LYS A 332 13.18 -10.18 5.20
N GLN A 333 12.21 -9.32 4.87
CA GLN A 333 10.78 -9.60 5.06
C GLN A 333 10.24 -10.63 4.04
N SER A 334 10.78 -10.68 2.83
CA SER A 334 10.44 -11.70 1.83
C SER A 334 10.99 -13.08 2.20
N ALA A 335 12.18 -13.15 2.80
CA ALA A 335 12.76 -14.41 3.27
C ALA A 335 12.04 -14.94 4.52
N SER A 336 11.68 -14.07 5.48
CA SER A 336 10.91 -14.49 6.65
C SER A 336 9.50 -14.95 6.27
N GLY A 337 8.82 -14.24 5.37
CA GLY A 337 7.49 -14.63 4.89
C GLY A 337 7.47 -15.96 4.13
N ALA A 338 8.52 -16.27 3.36
CA ALA A 338 8.65 -17.56 2.68
C ALA A 338 8.91 -18.72 3.66
N ILE A 339 9.69 -18.49 4.72
CA ILE A 339 9.97 -19.49 5.76
C ILE A 339 8.72 -19.74 6.62
N GLU A 340 7.95 -18.69 6.95
CA GLU A 340 6.71 -18.81 7.72
C GLU A 340 5.61 -19.54 6.92
N LEU A 341 5.48 -19.30 5.62
CA LEU A 341 4.56 -20.04 4.75
C LEU A 341 4.91 -21.54 4.62
N LEU A 342 6.20 -21.88 4.70
CA LEU A 342 6.65 -23.27 4.73
C LEU A 342 6.36 -23.96 6.07
N MET A 343 6.45 -23.23 7.18
CA MET A 343 6.05 -23.73 8.50
C MET A 343 4.53 -23.91 8.59
N ASP A 344 3.74 -23.02 7.98
CA ASP A 344 2.28 -23.13 7.88
C ASP A 344 1.80 -24.36 7.09
N PHE A 345 2.54 -24.74 6.03
CA PHE A 345 2.24 -25.97 5.29
C PHE A 345 2.56 -27.24 6.09
N TRP A 346 3.48 -27.15 7.05
CA TRP A 346 3.89 -28.24 7.92
C TRP A 346 2.91 -28.46 9.07
N ASP A 347 2.44 -27.39 9.71
CA ASP A 347 1.61 -27.46 10.91
C ASP A 347 0.12 -27.71 10.64
N ASN A 348 -0.39 -27.34 9.46
CA ASN A 348 -1.80 -27.50 9.07
C ASN A 348 -2.10 -28.81 8.31
N SER A 349 -1.09 -29.68 8.20
CA SER A 349 -1.13 -30.94 7.48
C SER A 349 -1.52 -32.05 8.46
N SER A 350 -2.60 -32.80 8.19
CA SER A 350 -2.97 -33.93 9.06
C SER A 350 -1.78 -34.89 9.16
N GLY A 351 -1.56 -35.56 10.30
CA GLY A 351 -0.35 -36.39 10.52
C GLY A 351 -0.04 -37.41 9.41
N THR A 352 -1.05 -37.81 8.65
CA THR A 352 -0.96 -38.61 7.42
C THR A 352 -0.30 -37.87 6.25
N HIS A 353 -0.60 -36.60 6.01
CA HIS A 353 -0.01 -35.78 4.95
C HIS A 353 1.45 -35.42 5.25
N ILE A 354 1.80 -35.17 6.51
CA ILE A 354 3.21 -35.01 6.94
C ILE A 354 4.01 -36.28 6.65
N LEU A 355 3.42 -37.46 6.92
CA LEU A 355 4.04 -38.75 6.64
C LEU A 355 4.22 -38.98 5.13
N TRP A 356 3.23 -38.63 4.30
CA TRP A 356 3.35 -38.67 2.84
C TRP A 356 4.40 -37.69 2.30
N ILE A 357 4.50 -36.48 2.85
CA ILE A 357 5.53 -35.49 2.49
C ILE A 357 6.93 -36.02 2.87
N LEU A 358 7.09 -36.62 4.05
CA LEU A 358 8.34 -37.24 4.46
C LEU A 358 8.72 -38.44 3.58
N VAL A 359 7.77 -39.32 3.26
CA VAL A 359 7.99 -40.44 2.34
C VAL A 359 8.36 -39.93 0.96
N PHE A 360 7.66 -38.90 0.46
CA PHE A 360 7.97 -38.30 -0.84
C PHE A 360 9.33 -37.60 -0.85
N ALA A 361 9.70 -36.89 0.23
CA ALA A 361 11.00 -36.26 0.37
C ALA A 361 12.13 -37.29 0.49
N LEU A 362 11.91 -38.41 1.20
CA LEU A 362 12.85 -39.53 1.26
C LEU A 362 12.97 -40.23 -0.10
N LEU A 363 11.88 -40.40 -0.84
CA LEU A 363 11.91 -40.92 -2.20
C LEU A 363 12.66 -39.97 -3.14
N LEU A 364 12.41 -38.65 -3.07
CA LEU A 364 13.16 -37.66 -3.86
C LEU A 364 14.63 -37.65 -3.47
N SER A 365 14.95 -37.73 -2.18
CA SER A 365 16.33 -37.78 -1.67
C SER A 365 17.04 -39.04 -2.16
N ASN A 366 16.37 -40.19 -2.15
CA ASN A 366 16.91 -41.45 -2.67
C ASN A 366 17.09 -41.41 -4.18
N VAL A 367 16.11 -40.88 -4.93
CA VAL A 367 16.22 -40.68 -6.39
C VAL A 367 17.34 -39.69 -6.72
N TRP A 368 17.43 -38.58 -5.99
CA TRP A 368 18.50 -37.60 -6.17
C TRP A 368 19.87 -38.19 -5.82
N THR A 369 19.96 -38.97 -4.75
CA THR A 369 21.19 -39.68 -4.36
C THR A 369 21.58 -40.71 -5.41
N PHE A 370 20.63 -41.45 -5.98
CA PHE A 370 20.85 -42.41 -7.07
C PHE A 370 21.33 -41.72 -8.35
N LEU A 371 20.67 -40.64 -8.77
CA LEU A 371 21.07 -39.84 -9.93
C LEU A 371 22.44 -39.18 -9.72
N LYS A 372 22.73 -38.74 -8.50
CA LYS A 372 24.01 -38.12 -8.14
C LYS A 372 25.12 -39.17 -8.02
N MET A 373 24.83 -40.39 -7.54
CA MET A 373 25.76 -41.53 -7.55
C MET A 373 26.09 -41.95 -8.97
N GLY A 374 25.11 -42.05 -9.87
CA GLY A 374 25.35 -42.32 -11.30
C GLY A 374 26.27 -41.28 -11.94
N LYS A 375 26.05 -39.99 -11.66
CA LYS A 375 26.96 -38.92 -12.10
C LYS A 375 28.35 -39.00 -11.45
N ARG A 376 28.44 -39.40 -10.18
CA ARG A 376 29.72 -39.47 -9.44
C ARG A 376 30.59 -40.64 -9.91
N GLU A 377 29.96 -41.75 -10.30
CA GLU A 377 30.62 -42.93 -10.87
C GLU A 377 31.13 -42.65 -12.28
N GLU A 378 30.32 -41.99 -13.13
CA GLU A 378 30.75 -41.55 -14.46
C GLU A 378 31.86 -40.48 -14.40
N VAL A 379 31.74 -39.50 -13.50
CA VAL A 379 32.78 -38.48 -13.30
C VAL A 379 34.05 -39.11 -12.71
N GLY A 380 33.93 -40.09 -11.81
CA GLY A 380 35.06 -40.86 -11.30
C GLY A 380 35.78 -41.63 -12.41
N ARG A 381 35.04 -42.30 -13.30
CA ARG A 381 35.59 -43.03 -14.44
C ARG A 381 36.27 -42.12 -15.44
N ARG A 382 35.63 -41.01 -15.83
CA ARG A 382 36.22 -40.00 -16.73
C ARG A 382 37.47 -39.35 -16.13
N LYS A 383 37.45 -39.04 -14.83
CA LYS A 383 38.61 -38.44 -14.16
C LYS A 383 39.79 -39.41 -14.03
N ALA A 384 39.51 -40.71 -13.87
CA ALA A 384 40.53 -41.75 -13.91
C ALA A 384 41.13 -41.93 -15.32
N GLU A 385 40.31 -41.86 -16.37
CA GLU A 385 40.77 -41.89 -17.77
C GLU A 385 41.64 -40.66 -18.11
N THR A 386 41.21 -39.45 -17.73
CA THR A 386 42.00 -38.23 -17.95
C THR A 386 43.31 -38.24 -17.17
N ARG A 387 43.32 -38.79 -15.95
CA ARG A 387 44.54 -38.91 -15.16
C ARG A 387 45.53 -39.89 -15.79
N LYS A 388 45.05 -41.02 -16.33
CA LYS A 388 45.90 -41.97 -17.07
C LYS A 388 46.49 -41.36 -18.34
N LEU A 389 45.72 -40.51 -19.04
CA LEU A 389 46.23 -39.77 -20.20
C LEU A 389 47.30 -38.76 -19.80
N ALA A 390 47.08 -38.00 -18.71
CA ALA A 390 48.07 -37.05 -18.20
C ALA A 390 49.36 -37.73 -17.71
N GLU A 391 49.26 -38.87 -17.03
CA GLU A 391 50.42 -39.67 -16.61
C GLU A 391 51.20 -40.22 -17.83
N ARG A 392 50.50 -40.62 -18.91
CA ARG A 392 51.13 -41.00 -20.18
C ARG A 392 51.83 -39.83 -20.86
N GLU A 393 51.21 -38.66 -20.91
CA GLU A 393 51.83 -37.47 -21.51
C GLU A 393 53.06 -36.99 -20.73
N GLN A 394 53.03 -37.05 -19.39
CA GLN A 394 54.19 -36.76 -18.56
C GLN A 394 55.32 -37.76 -18.79
N TRP A 395 55.01 -39.05 -18.84
CA TRP A 395 56.01 -40.08 -19.14
C TRP A 395 56.63 -39.90 -20.54
N ILE A 396 55.82 -39.58 -21.55
CA ILE A 396 56.29 -39.26 -22.91
C ILE A 396 57.17 -38.01 -22.87
N GLY A 397 56.74 -36.96 -22.17
CA GLY A 397 57.47 -35.71 -22.02
C GLY A 397 58.84 -35.90 -21.36
N ASP A 398 58.92 -36.69 -20.29
CA ASP A 398 60.17 -36.99 -19.61
C ASP A 398 61.08 -37.89 -20.47
N THR A 399 60.51 -38.89 -21.16
CA THR A 399 61.28 -39.73 -22.11
C THR A 399 61.85 -38.91 -23.26
N VAL A 400 61.06 -38.00 -23.84
CA VAL A 400 61.51 -37.10 -24.92
C VAL A 400 62.58 -36.15 -24.41
N ARG A 401 62.45 -35.60 -23.19
CA ARG A 401 63.48 -34.75 -22.58
C ARG A 401 64.78 -35.49 -22.36
N ILE A 402 64.73 -36.72 -21.87
CA ILE A 402 65.91 -37.58 -21.70
C ILE A 402 66.56 -37.84 -23.06
N LEU A 403 65.79 -38.19 -24.10
CA LEU A 403 66.29 -38.36 -25.47
C LEU A 403 66.92 -37.09 -26.05
N LEU A 404 66.31 -35.93 -25.82
CA LEU A 404 66.82 -34.63 -26.29
C LEU A 404 68.09 -34.22 -25.54
N GLN A 405 68.18 -34.58 -24.26
CA GLN A 405 69.36 -34.34 -23.44
C GLN A 405 70.52 -35.25 -23.86
N GLU A 406 70.27 -36.53 -24.13
CA GLU A 406 71.29 -37.43 -24.67
C GLU A 406 71.77 -37.00 -26.08
N LEU A 407 70.86 -36.54 -26.94
CA LEU A 407 71.23 -35.99 -28.26
C LEU A 407 72.04 -34.69 -28.15
N ARG A 408 71.87 -33.92 -27.07
CA ARG A 408 72.56 -32.65 -26.85
C ARG A 408 73.95 -32.86 -26.23
N GLU A 409 74.10 -33.88 -25.40
CA GLU A 409 75.36 -34.23 -24.74
C GLU A 409 76.27 -35.10 -25.62
N THR A 410 75.78 -35.65 -26.75
CA THR A 410 76.61 -36.40 -27.72
C THR A 410 76.18 -36.17 -29.18
N PRO A 411 76.69 -35.14 -29.88
CA PRO A 411 76.40 -34.95 -31.30
C PRO A 411 77.25 -35.93 -32.12
N GLY A 412 76.80 -37.19 -32.24
CA GLY A 412 77.48 -38.17 -33.09
C GLY A 412 77.21 -39.66 -32.90
N SER A 413 76.29 -40.10 -32.03
CA SER A 413 76.02 -41.54 -31.88
C SER A 413 74.56 -41.84 -31.57
N LEU A 414 73.89 -42.51 -32.50
CA LEU A 414 72.60 -43.17 -32.27
C LEU A 414 72.78 -44.36 -31.31
N PRO A 415 71.95 -44.56 -30.28
CA PRO A 415 71.89 -45.82 -29.59
C PRO A 415 71.02 -46.81 -30.38
N HIS A 416 71.63 -47.97 -30.65
CA HIS A 416 70.95 -49.18 -31.09
C HIS A 416 70.07 -49.67 -29.93
N VAL A 417 68.74 -49.48 -30.02
CA VAL A 417 67.81 -50.27 -29.20
C VAL A 417 67.71 -51.64 -29.84
N ALA A 418 68.16 -52.65 -29.10
CA ALA A 418 68.06 -54.06 -29.46
C ALA A 418 66.60 -54.46 -29.70
N SER A 419 66.39 -55.19 -30.78
CA SER A 419 65.10 -55.65 -31.27
C SER A 419 64.55 -56.82 -30.46
N SER A 420 63.22 -56.84 -30.32
CA SER A 420 62.42 -58.07 -30.37
C SER A 420 61.28 -57.89 -31.38
N PRO A 421 60.88 -58.94 -32.11
CA PRO A 421 60.30 -58.81 -33.45
C PRO A 421 58.77 -58.86 -33.49
N THR A 422 58.20 -58.19 -34.50
CA THR A 422 56.93 -58.50 -35.23
C THR A 422 55.69 -58.79 -34.37
N ASP A 423 54.71 -57.88 -34.20
CA ASP A 423 53.64 -57.62 -35.17
C ASP A 423 52.77 -56.43 -34.69
N SER A 424 53.10 -55.18 -35.02
CA SER A 424 52.28 -54.04 -34.54
C SER A 424 51.87 -53.01 -35.59
N ALA A 425 52.40 -53.09 -36.82
CA ALA A 425 51.96 -52.22 -37.91
C ALA A 425 50.85 -52.86 -38.76
N SER A 426 50.91 -54.19 -38.96
CA SER A 426 49.86 -55.00 -39.59
C SER A 426 48.58 -54.99 -38.74
N SER A 427 48.73 -55.25 -37.43
CA SER A 427 47.65 -55.24 -36.44
C SER A 427 46.96 -53.88 -36.34
N ARG A 428 47.72 -52.77 -36.25
CA ARG A 428 47.13 -51.41 -36.22
C ARG A 428 46.43 -51.03 -37.52
N LYS A 429 46.95 -51.45 -38.69
CA LYS A 429 46.25 -51.23 -39.96
C LYS A 429 44.97 -52.06 -40.07
N ALA A 430 44.97 -53.27 -39.53
CA ALA A 430 43.77 -54.12 -39.47
C ALA A 430 42.71 -53.53 -38.52
N GLU A 431 43.11 -53.05 -37.33
CA GLU A 431 42.20 -52.37 -36.39
C GLU A 431 41.61 -51.07 -36.99
N ILE A 432 42.42 -50.28 -37.71
CA ILE A 432 41.94 -49.07 -38.38
C ILE A 432 40.96 -49.43 -39.51
N ALA A 433 41.23 -50.50 -40.27
CA ALA A 433 40.33 -50.97 -41.32
C ALA A 433 38.98 -51.47 -40.74
N GLU A 434 39.02 -52.18 -39.61
CA GLU A 434 37.83 -52.65 -38.90
C GLU A 434 37.01 -51.47 -38.34
N LEU A 435 37.67 -50.44 -37.79
CA LEU A 435 37.01 -49.23 -37.33
C LEU A 435 36.35 -48.46 -38.48
N LEU A 436 37.01 -48.33 -39.63
CA LEU A 436 36.42 -47.71 -40.82
C LEU A 436 35.19 -48.49 -41.31
N GLN A 437 35.24 -49.82 -41.28
CA GLN A 437 34.12 -50.67 -41.66
C GLN A 437 32.94 -50.55 -40.68
N SER A 438 33.23 -50.38 -39.39
CA SER A 438 32.20 -50.12 -38.37
C SER A 438 31.54 -48.75 -38.55
N LEU A 439 32.31 -47.74 -38.97
CA LEU A 439 31.82 -46.39 -39.24
C LEU A 439 30.85 -46.39 -40.43
N ASP A 440 31.21 -47.06 -41.51
CA ASP A 440 30.40 -47.19 -42.73
C ASP A 440 29.07 -47.92 -42.45
N ALA A 441 29.11 -48.98 -41.62
CA ALA A 441 27.91 -49.68 -41.17
C ALA A 441 26.97 -48.77 -40.34
N ILE A 442 27.52 -47.87 -39.53
CA ILE A 442 26.74 -46.89 -38.76
C ILE A 442 26.14 -45.84 -39.70
N GLU A 443 26.90 -45.30 -40.65
CA GLU A 443 26.40 -44.34 -41.64
C GLU A 443 25.24 -44.92 -42.47
N THR A 444 25.36 -46.17 -42.89
CA THR A 444 24.31 -46.87 -43.63
C THR A 444 23.03 -47.02 -42.79
N ARG A 445 23.15 -47.31 -41.49
CA ARG A 445 22.00 -47.39 -40.57
C ARG A 445 21.35 -46.03 -40.35
N VAL A 446 22.16 -44.97 -40.23
CA VAL A 446 21.67 -43.60 -40.10
C VAL A 446 20.95 -43.15 -41.36
N ALA A 447 21.48 -43.48 -42.55
CA ALA A 447 20.83 -43.19 -43.83
C ALA A 447 19.48 -43.92 -43.94
N ARG A 448 19.41 -45.19 -43.50
CA ARG A 448 18.15 -45.95 -43.49
C ARG A 448 17.12 -45.37 -42.53
N LEU A 449 17.55 -44.91 -41.35
CA LEU A 449 16.68 -44.24 -40.37
C LEU A 449 16.17 -42.89 -40.88
N LYS A 450 17.02 -42.11 -41.55
CA LYS A 450 16.60 -40.87 -42.22
C LYS A 450 15.58 -41.13 -43.33
N GLY A 451 15.81 -42.11 -44.19
CA GLY A 451 14.85 -42.48 -45.23
C GLY A 451 13.53 -43.05 -44.71
N THR A 452 13.53 -43.69 -43.52
CA THR A 452 12.26 -44.09 -42.87
C THR A 452 11.54 -42.90 -42.24
N LEU A 453 12.28 -41.92 -41.72
CA LEU A 453 11.71 -40.67 -41.21
C LEU A 453 11.08 -39.83 -42.34
N ASP A 454 11.76 -39.71 -43.49
CA ASP A 454 11.24 -39.00 -44.67
C ASP A 454 10.02 -39.68 -45.32
N SER A 455 9.74 -40.96 -44.99
CA SER A 455 8.55 -41.69 -45.45
C SER A 455 7.36 -41.63 -44.49
N LEU A 456 7.54 -40.99 -43.32
CA LEU A 456 6.52 -40.82 -42.28
C LEU A 456 5.89 -39.41 -42.29
N ASP A 457 6.44 -38.48 -43.06
CA ASP A 457 5.82 -37.21 -43.50
C ASP A 457 5.16 -37.41 -44.89
#